data_AF-A0AAV6UB33-F1
#
_entry.id   AF-A0AAV6UB33-F1
#
_cell.length_a   1.000
_cell.length_b   1.000
_cell.length_c   1.000
_cell.angle_alpha   90.00
_cell.angle_beta   90.00
_cell.angle_gamma   90.00
#
_symmetry.space_group_name_H-M   'P 1'
#
loop_
_entity.id
_entity.type
_entity.pdbx_description
1 polymer ?
#
loop_
_entity_poly.entity_id
_entity_poly.type
_entity_poly.pdbx_seq_one_letter_code
_entity_poly.pdbx_strand_id
1 'polypeptide(L)'
;MGLYISRIRSLFSFKKSPDVYKKELVQINGEILAVEQTKATLEYQYFLITEFIVSYSRLLYIMVILVYFFSTLPSTFVEYLFFCGPVLIFYILVSVLKRSLRWYYDNEIKRNDGKLLSLHFRKKNLLSEVQENVTLQDAKNILEEFSPIKTQNRDTSCLPKNDNYSSKIPSFSKLFKYFFKEKENALICKHCRYHNGMALKEDYPYISFRCCRCLKFNPAKTKED
;
A
#
# COMPACT_ATOMS: atom_id res chain seq x y z
N MET A 1 53.80 -9.24 -11.55
CA MET A 1 53.23 -9.32 -10.18
C MET A 1 51.78 -8.85 -10.07
N GLY A 2 51.27 -7.93 -10.90
CA GLY A 2 49.90 -7.38 -10.76
C GLY A 2 48.72 -8.28 -11.17
N LEU A 3 48.94 -9.38 -11.91
CA LEU A 3 47.87 -10.28 -12.38
C LEU A 3 47.42 -11.34 -11.35
N TYR A 4 48.21 -11.57 -10.31
CA TYR A 4 47.89 -12.58 -9.28
C TYR A 4 47.03 -12.01 -8.14
N ILE A 5 47.07 -10.69 -7.92
CA ILE A 5 46.35 -10.04 -6.80
C ILE A 5 44.85 -9.93 -7.09
N SER A 6 44.43 -9.73 -8.35
CA SER A 6 43.00 -9.67 -8.73
C SER A 6 42.30 -11.03 -8.59
N ARG A 7 43.02 -12.14 -8.79
CA ARG A 7 42.50 -13.52 -8.67
C ARG A 7 42.30 -13.97 -7.23
N ILE A 8 43.08 -13.45 -6.29
CA ILE A 8 42.95 -13.74 -4.86
C ILE A 8 41.77 -12.96 -4.26
N ARG A 9 41.50 -11.75 -4.76
CA ARG A 9 40.39 -10.90 -4.31
C ARG A 9 39.01 -11.47 -4.62
N SER A 10 38.86 -12.29 -5.68
CA SER A 10 37.61 -13.01 -5.97
C SER A 10 37.40 -14.28 -5.13
N LEU A 11 38.46 -14.83 -4.54
CA LEU A 11 38.40 -16.02 -3.69
C LEU A 11 37.96 -15.71 -2.25
N PHE A 12 38.14 -14.46 -1.80
CA PHE A 12 37.63 -13.97 -0.53
C PHE A 12 36.36 -13.14 -0.71
N SER A 13 35.38 -13.64 -1.48
CA SER A 13 34.00 -13.17 -1.35
C SER A 13 33.51 -13.60 0.03
N PHE A 14 33.72 -12.76 1.03
CA PHE A 14 33.30 -13.06 2.39
C PHE A 14 31.77 -13.06 2.43
N LYS A 15 31.19 -14.26 2.49
CA LYS A 15 29.75 -14.45 2.59
C LYS A 15 29.27 -13.76 3.86
N LYS A 16 28.31 -12.86 3.72
CA LYS A 16 27.80 -12.07 4.83
C LYS A 16 27.11 -12.99 5.85
N SER A 17 27.35 -12.74 7.14
CA SER A 17 26.76 -13.55 8.21
C SER A 17 25.24 -13.32 8.32
N PRO A 18 24.43 -14.35 8.63
CA PRO A 18 22.98 -14.26 8.84
C PRO A 18 22.57 -13.16 9.83
N ASP A 19 23.36 -12.91 10.88
CA ASP A 19 23.07 -11.85 11.87
C ASP A 19 23.11 -10.45 11.27
N VAL A 20 23.99 -10.23 10.28
CA VAL A 20 24.12 -8.95 9.59
C VAL A 20 22.91 -8.70 8.70
N TYR A 21 22.38 -9.73 8.05
CA TYR A 21 21.13 -9.64 7.29
C TYR A 21 19.94 -9.31 8.21
N LYS A 22 19.86 -9.97 9.37
CA LYS A 22 18.80 -9.69 10.36
C LYS A 22 18.84 -8.24 10.84
N LYS A 23 20.02 -7.72 11.17
CA LYS A 23 20.19 -6.31 11.58
C LYS A 23 19.74 -5.33 10.50
N GLU A 24 20.11 -5.56 9.25
CA GLU A 24 19.66 -4.71 8.12
C GLU A 24 18.15 -4.78 7.89
N LEU A 25 17.54 -5.96 8.01
CA LEU A 25 16.08 -6.10 7.89
C LEU A 25 15.33 -5.36 8.99
N VAL A 26 15.82 -5.41 10.23
CA VAL A 26 15.26 -4.64 11.35
C VAL A 26 15.37 -3.14 11.08
N GLN A 27 16.53 -2.67 10.63
CA GLN A 27 16.73 -1.27 10.29
C GLN A 27 15.78 -0.81 9.18
N ILE A 28 15.70 -1.56 8.07
CA ILE A 28 14.82 -1.22 6.94
C ILE A 28 13.36 -1.19 7.37
N ASN A 29 12.90 -2.13 8.20
CA ASN A 29 11.53 -2.11 8.71
C ASN A 29 11.27 -0.93 9.64
N GLY A 30 12.24 -0.53 10.47
CA GLY A 30 12.15 0.67 11.29
C GLY A 30 12.04 1.95 10.45
N GLU A 31 12.83 2.04 9.38
CA GLU A 31 12.77 3.17 8.42
C GLU A 31 11.43 3.20 7.67
N ILE A 32 10.92 2.05 7.23
CA ILE A 32 9.59 1.93 6.61
C ILE A 32 8.52 2.45 7.57
N LEU A 33 8.52 1.98 8.83
CA LEU A 33 7.54 2.39 9.83
C LEU A 33 7.60 3.90 10.09
N ALA A 34 8.79 4.47 10.19
CA ALA A 34 8.97 5.92 10.37
C ALA A 34 8.44 6.72 9.18
N VAL A 35 8.69 6.26 7.94
CA VAL A 35 8.19 6.91 6.72
C VAL A 35 6.66 6.79 6.62
N GLU A 36 6.09 5.64 6.96
CA GLU A 36 4.64 5.45 6.98
C GLU A 36 3.96 6.36 8.03
N GLN A 37 4.54 6.45 9.22
CA GLN A 37 4.03 7.30 10.29
C GLN A 37 4.08 8.78 9.90
N THR A 38 5.19 9.25 9.31
CA THR A 38 5.31 10.64 8.84
C THR A 38 4.34 10.95 7.69
N LYS A 39 4.08 9.99 6.79
CA LYS A 39 3.05 10.15 5.77
C LYS A 39 1.66 10.31 6.38
N ALA A 40 1.28 9.45 7.32
CA ALA A 40 -0.02 9.52 7.98
C ALA A 40 -0.22 10.85 8.74
N THR A 41 0.82 11.36 9.40
CA THR A 41 0.73 12.68 10.06
C THR A 41 0.59 13.81 9.07
N LEU A 42 1.33 13.80 7.95
CA LEU A 42 1.20 14.80 6.89
C LEU A 42 -0.20 14.82 6.24
N GLU A 43 -0.77 13.65 5.95
CA GLU A 43 -2.12 13.52 5.40
C GLU A 43 -3.18 14.10 6.36
N TYR A 44 -3.04 13.81 7.65
CA TYR A 44 -3.94 14.35 8.68
C TYR A 44 -3.83 15.88 8.79
N GLN A 45 -2.60 16.42 8.83
CA GLN A 45 -2.36 17.86 8.86
C GLN A 45 -2.95 18.56 7.63
N TYR A 46 -2.76 17.99 6.44
CA TYR A 46 -3.32 18.51 5.20
C TYR A 46 -4.87 18.53 5.21
N PHE A 47 -5.50 17.46 5.71
CA PHE A 47 -6.96 17.40 5.85
C PHE A 47 -7.47 18.52 6.77
N LEU A 48 -6.89 18.67 7.96
CA LEU A 48 -7.27 19.72 8.91
C LEU A 48 -7.12 21.12 8.29
N ILE A 49 -5.94 21.43 7.75
CA ILE A 49 -5.65 22.75 7.18
C ILE A 49 -6.60 23.07 6.02
N THR A 50 -6.86 22.09 5.15
CA THR A 50 -7.77 22.28 4.01
C THR A 50 -9.20 22.51 4.49
N GLU A 51 -9.69 21.73 5.45
CA GLU A 51 -11.04 21.91 5.99
C GLU A 51 -11.20 23.28 6.67
N PHE A 52 -10.22 23.72 7.45
CA PHE A 52 -10.26 25.05 8.07
C PHE A 52 -10.27 26.17 7.02
N ILE A 53 -9.31 26.22 6.09
CA ILE A 53 -9.22 27.30 5.08
C ILE A 53 -10.52 27.41 4.25
N VAL A 54 -11.11 26.27 3.91
CA VAL A 54 -12.34 26.22 3.08
C VAL A 54 -13.59 26.56 3.89
N SER A 55 -13.67 26.10 5.14
CA SER A 55 -14.77 26.44 6.02
C SER A 55 -14.80 27.94 6.31
N TYR A 56 -13.67 28.53 6.74
CA TYR A 56 -13.58 29.95 7.08
C TYR A 56 -13.85 30.88 5.89
N SER A 57 -13.33 30.57 4.69
CA SER A 57 -13.59 31.38 3.49
C SER A 57 -15.07 31.39 3.07
N ARG A 58 -15.78 30.26 3.21
CA ARG A 58 -17.23 30.19 2.97
C ARG A 58 -18.03 30.97 4.01
N LEU A 59 -17.68 30.85 5.29
CA LEU A 59 -18.34 31.59 6.37
C LEU A 59 -18.16 33.10 6.21
N LEU A 60 -16.95 33.54 5.90
CA LEU A 60 -16.65 34.95 5.64
C LEU A 60 -17.45 35.49 4.44
N TYR A 61 -17.56 34.72 3.36
CA TYR A 61 -18.38 35.08 2.21
C TYR A 61 -19.87 35.28 2.57
N ILE A 62 -20.46 34.34 3.32
CA ILE A 62 -21.86 34.44 3.76
C ILE A 62 -22.04 35.66 4.69
N MET A 63 -21.12 35.88 5.64
CA MET A 63 -21.15 37.04 6.54
C MET A 63 -21.12 38.37 5.78
N VAL A 64 -20.25 38.51 4.78
CA VAL A 64 -20.16 39.72 3.95
C VAL A 64 -21.46 39.97 3.18
N ILE A 65 -22.07 38.93 2.62
CA ILE A 65 -23.38 39.04 1.95
C ILE A 65 -24.50 39.45 2.92
N LEU A 66 -24.53 38.87 4.12
CA LEU A 66 -25.55 39.20 5.12
C LEU A 66 -25.43 40.66 5.57
N VAL A 67 -24.23 41.10 5.95
CA VAL A 67 -23.98 42.50 6.35
C VAL A 67 -24.41 43.46 5.24
N TYR A 68 -24.07 43.14 3.99
CA TYR A 68 -24.48 43.94 2.84
C TYR A 68 -25.99 43.96 2.65
N PHE A 69 -26.65 42.80 2.70
CA PHE A 69 -28.11 42.66 2.59
C PHE A 69 -28.86 43.52 3.62
N PHE A 70 -28.33 43.61 4.85
CA PHE A 70 -28.94 44.40 5.92
C PHE A 70 -28.55 45.88 5.93
N SER A 71 -27.40 46.28 5.36
CA SER A 71 -26.87 47.65 5.49
C SER A 71 -27.39 48.61 4.43
N THR A 72 -27.41 48.23 3.15
CA THR A 72 -27.88 49.09 2.06
C THR A 72 -28.17 48.24 0.82
N LEU A 73 -29.43 48.24 0.34
CA LEU A 73 -29.76 47.81 -1.02
C LEU A 73 -29.18 48.84 -2.00
N PRO A 74 -28.10 48.54 -2.72
CA PRO A 74 -27.46 49.52 -3.57
C PRO A 74 -28.35 49.82 -4.77
N SER A 75 -28.50 51.11 -5.04
CA SER A 75 -29.28 51.61 -6.16
C SER A 75 -28.42 51.91 -7.38
N THR A 76 -27.09 51.98 -7.24
CA THR A 76 -26.15 52.34 -8.31
C THR A 76 -25.18 51.22 -8.66
N PHE A 77 -24.85 51.10 -9.96
CA PHE A 77 -23.94 50.06 -10.46
C PHE A 77 -22.50 50.17 -9.92
N VAL A 78 -22.04 51.37 -9.56
CA VAL A 78 -20.68 51.61 -9.06
C VAL A 78 -20.48 50.98 -7.68
N GLU A 79 -21.49 51.03 -6.81
CA GLU A 79 -21.47 50.39 -5.49
C GLU A 79 -21.34 48.86 -5.59
N TYR A 80 -21.95 48.24 -6.61
CA TYR A 80 -21.77 46.82 -6.89
C TYR A 80 -20.34 46.49 -7.32
N LEU A 81 -19.71 47.33 -8.14
CA LEU A 81 -18.33 47.08 -8.59
C LEU A 81 -17.32 47.14 -7.42
N PHE A 82 -17.46 48.12 -6.53
CA PHE A 82 -16.65 48.23 -5.32
C PHE A 82 -16.87 47.09 -4.34
N PHE A 83 -18.05 46.47 -4.32
CA PHE A 83 -18.33 45.31 -3.50
C PHE A 83 -17.82 44.00 -4.12
N CYS A 84 -18.15 43.76 -5.39
CA CYS A 84 -17.79 42.52 -6.09
C CYS A 84 -16.28 42.38 -6.31
N GLY A 85 -15.56 43.48 -6.55
CA GLY A 85 -14.12 43.48 -6.81
C GLY A 85 -13.30 42.83 -5.67
N PRO A 86 -13.34 43.36 -4.44
CA PRO A 86 -12.63 42.81 -3.29
C PRO A 86 -13.02 41.35 -2.97
N VAL A 87 -14.30 40.99 -3.08
CA VAL A 87 -14.77 39.61 -2.87
C VAL A 87 -14.18 38.65 -3.90
N LEU A 88 -14.12 39.06 -5.16
CA LEU A 88 -13.53 38.25 -6.23
C LEU A 88 -12.00 38.13 -6.07
N ILE A 89 -11.31 39.21 -5.69
CA ILE A 89 -9.87 39.17 -5.38
C ILE A 89 -9.60 38.22 -4.20
N PHE A 90 -10.40 38.30 -3.13
CA PHE A 90 -10.29 37.40 -1.99
C PHE A 90 -10.51 35.93 -2.39
N TYR A 91 -11.52 35.65 -3.21
CA TYR A 91 -11.78 34.31 -3.74
C TYR A 91 -10.60 33.77 -4.57
N ILE A 92 -10.01 34.60 -5.43
CA ILE A 92 -8.81 34.24 -6.20
C ILE A 92 -7.64 33.95 -5.27
N LEU A 93 -7.39 34.81 -4.27
CA LEU A 93 -6.29 34.64 -3.31
C LEU A 93 -6.41 33.33 -2.54
N VAL A 94 -7.59 33.03 -1.99
CA VAL A 94 -7.86 31.75 -1.30
C VAL A 94 -7.68 30.56 -2.24
N SER A 95 -8.08 30.69 -3.52
CA SER A 95 -7.94 29.63 -4.52
C SER A 95 -6.47 29.35 -4.86
N VAL A 96 -5.65 30.40 -5.01
CA VAL A 96 -4.20 30.31 -5.21
C VAL A 96 -3.53 29.68 -4.00
N LEU A 97 -3.87 30.11 -2.78
CA LEU A 97 -3.35 29.55 -1.54
C LEU A 97 -3.70 28.05 -1.39
N LYS A 98 -4.94 27.67 -1.68
CA LYS A 98 -5.34 26.24 -1.69
C LYS A 98 -4.54 25.44 -2.72
N ARG A 99 -4.26 26.02 -3.88
CA ARG A 99 -3.51 25.36 -4.94
C ARG A 99 -2.04 25.16 -4.54
N SER A 100 -1.41 26.17 -3.94
CA SER A 100 -0.03 26.06 -3.46
C SER A 100 0.11 25.06 -2.31
N LEU A 101 -0.83 25.04 -1.36
CA LEU A 101 -0.87 24.05 -0.29
C LEU A 101 -1.00 22.63 -0.84
N ARG A 102 -1.96 22.38 -1.74
CA ARG A 102 -2.10 21.08 -2.42
C ARG A 102 -0.79 20.64 -3.07
N TRP A 103 -0.20 21.52 -3.88
CA TRP A 103 1.04 21.22 -4.57
C TRP A 103 2.18 20.87 -3.62
N TYR A 104 2.32 21.61 -2.51
CA TYR A 104 3.33 21.36 -1.49
C TYR A 104 3.15 19.97 -0.86
N TYR A 105 1.95 19.66 -0.36
CA TYR A 105 1.67 18.38 0.30
C TYR A 105 1.73 17.21 -0.68
N ASP A 106 1.20 17.34 -1.89
CA ASP A 106 1.28 16.31 -2.93
C ASP A 106 2.74 16.01 -3.29
N ASN A 107 3.56 17.05 -3.42
CA ASN A 107 4.97 16.89 -3.73
C ASN A 107 5.73 16.20 -2.58
N GLU A 108 5.41 16.55 -1.34
CA GLU A 108 6.02 15.92 -0.17
C GLU A 108 5.59 14.45 0.00
N ILE A 109 4.31 14.15 -0.18
CA ILE A 109 3.79 12.77 -0.17
C ILE A 109 4.47 11.95 -1.28
N LYS A 110 4.62 12.49 -2.49
CA LYS A 110 5.31 11.81 -3.61
C LYS A 110 6.77 11.50 -3.29
N ARG A 111 7.48 12.41 -2.63
CA ARG A 111 8.87 12.17 -2.19
C ARG A 111 8.94 11.02 -1.19
N ASN A 112 8.03 10.99 -0.22
CA ASN A 112 7.99 9.94 0.79
C ASN A 112 7.55 8.59 0.19
N ASP A 113 6.62 8.58 -0.76
CA ASP A 113 6.23 7.38 -1.51
C ASP A 113 7.40 6.81 -2.33
N GLY A 114 8.21 7.68 -2.95
CA GLY A 114 9.44 7.26 -3.64
C GLY A 114 10.45 6.61 -2.69
N LYS A 115 10.66 7.20 -1.50
CA LYS A 115 11.51 6.62 -0.44
C LYS A 115 10.97 5.27 0.02
N LEU A 116 9.68 5.18 0.32
CA LEU A 116 9.01 3.96 0.76
C LEU A 116 9.16 2.84 -0.27
N LEU A 117 8.99 3.17 -1.55
CA LEU A 117 9.19 2.22 -2.66
C LEU A 117 10.64 1.73 -2.74
N SER A 118 11.62 2.62 -2.58
CA SER A 118 13.03 2.25 -2.57
C SER A 118 13.39 1.33 -1.38
N LEU A 119 12.82 1.58 -0.20
CA LEU A 119 13.02 0.75 1.00
C LEU A 119 12.39 -0.63 0.84
N HIS A 120 11.18 -0.71 0.26
CA HIS A 120 10.56 -2.00 -0.05
C HIS A 120 11.36 -2.80 -1.09
N PHE A 121 11.89 -2.13 -2.12
CA PHE A 121 12.76 -2.78 -3.11
C PHE A 121 14.05 -3.30 -2.46
N ARG A 122 14.68 -2.50 -1.59
CA ARG A 122 15.86 -2.93 -0.83
C ARG A 122 15.56 -4.13 0.05
N LYS A 123 14.43 -4.12 0.78
CA LYS A 123 13.96 -5.26 1.58
C LYS A 123 13.81 -6.52 0.73
N LYS A 124 13.17 -6.42 -0.43
CA LYS A 124 12.96 -7.55 -1.34
C LYS A 124 14.28 -8.14 -1.84
N ASN A 125 15.20 -7.29 -2.30
CA ASN A 125 16.51 -7.74 -2.78
C ASN A 125 17.31 -8.42 -1.67
N LEU A 126 17.23 -7.90 -0.43
CA LEU A 126 17.92 -8.51 0.70
C LEU A 126 17.36 -9.89 1.05
N LEU A 127 16.04 -10.06 0.99
CA LEU A 127 15.40 -11.36 1.19
C LEU A 127 15.77 -12.37 0.11
N SER A 128 15.88 -11.93 -1.15
CA SER A 128 16.39 -12.76 -2.25
C SER A 128 17.86 -13.17 -2.03
N GLU A 129 18.70 -12.25 -1.55
CA GLU A 129 20.11 -12.54 -1.23
C GLU A 129 20.24 -13.55 -0.08
N VAL A 130 19.38 -13.47 0.94
CA VAL A 130 19.32 -14.45 2.03
C VAL A 130 18.95 -15.84 1.50
N GLN A 131 17.99 -15.93 0.57
CA GLN A 131 17.56 -17.22 0.00
C GLN A 131 18.68 -17.92 -0.78
N GLU A 132 19.57 -17.17 -1.43
CA GLU A 132 20.71 -17.71 -2.20
C GLU A 132 21.93 -18.01 -1.31
N ASN A 133 22.16 -17.19 -0.28
CA ASN A 133 23.42 -17.20 0.47
C ASN A 133 23.34 -17.84 1.87
N VAL A 134 22.17 -18.24 2.35
CA VAL A 134 22.02 -18.76 3.72
C VAL A 134 21.61 -20.24 3.70
N THR A 135 21.90 -20.98 4.77
CA THR A 135 21.45 -22.38 4.90
C THR A 135 19.92 -22.43 4.87
N LEU A 136 19.34 -23.55 4.42
CA LEU A 136 17.89 -23.68 4.27
C LEU A 136 17.11 -23.43 5.58
N GLN A 137 17.66 -23.83 6.74
CA GLN A 137 17.03 -23.61 8.04
C GLN A 137 17.08 -22.14 8.45
N ASP A 138 18.24 -21.49 8.30
CA ASP A 138 18.41 -20.08 8.67
C ASP A 138 17.64 -19.16 7.72
N ALA A 139 17.62 -19.45 6.42
CA ALA A 139 16.82 -18.74 5.43
C ALA A 139 15.32 -18.86 5.75
N LYS A 140 14.86 -20.06 6.14
CA LYS A 140 13.47 -20.28 6.57
C LYS A 140 13.13 -19.47 7.82
N ASN A 141 14.00 -19.44 8.83
CA ASN A 141 13.79 -18.68 10.06
C ASN A 141 13.67 -17.17 9.78
N ILE A 142 14.55 -16.63 8.91
CA ILE A 142 14.53 -15.21 8.52
C ILE A 142 13.27 -14.89 7.69
N LEU A 143 12.92 -15.74 6.73
CA LEU A 143 11.71 -15.55 5.91
C LEU A 143 10.44 -15.64 6.76
N GLU A 144 10.37 -16.55 7.72
CA GLU A 144 9.22 -16.69 8.62
C GLU A 144 9.09 -15.47 9.56
N GLU A 145 10.20 -14.89 10.01
CA GLU A 145 10.23 -13.67 10.86
C GLU A 145 9.81 -12.40 10.11
N PHE A 146 10.14 -12.28 8.82
CA PHE A 146 9.90 -11.05 8.04
C PHE A 146 8.82 -11.18 6.95
N SER A 147 8.20 -12.36 6.82
CA SER A 147 7.02 -12.55 6.00
C SER A 147 5.87 -11.68 6.54
N PRO A 148 5.06 -11.06 5.68
CA PRO A 148 3.93 -10.25 6.12
C PRO A 148 2.80 -11.06 6.78
N ILE A 149 2.95 -12.38 6.97
CA ILE A 149 1.92 -13.30 7.46
C ILE A 149 2.54 -14.33 8.43
N LYS A 150 2.66 -13.97 9.70
CA LYS A 150 2.48 -14.96 10.78
C LYS A 150 1.02 -14.91 11.18
N THR A 151 0.24 -15.86 10.63
CA THR A 151 -0.89 -16.62 11.23
C THR A 151 -1.84 -17.07 10.11
N GLN A 152 -1.53 -18.17 9.43
CA GLN A 152 -2.53 -19.12 8.89
C GLN A 152 -1.91 -20.40 8.30
N ASN A 153 -0.82 -20.91 8.87
CA ASN A 153 -0.34 -22.25 8.54
C ASN A 153 0.27 -22.90 9.78
N ARG A 154 -0.60 -23.15 10.74
CA ARG A 154 -0.56 -24.28 11.67
C ARG A 154 -1.97 -24.33 12.27
N ASP A 155 -2.77 -25.27 11.75
CA ASP A 155 -4.11 -25.64 12.22
C ASP A 155 -5.23 -24.61 12.01
N THR A 156 -5.84 -24.61 10.83
CA THR A 156 -7.23 -24.14 10.68
C THR A 156 -8.00 -25.05 9.73
N SER A 157 -8.22 -26.28 10.20
CA SER A 157 -9.42 -27.01 9.85
C SER A 157 -10.63 -26.15 10.25
N CYS A 158 -11.41 -25.73 9.26
CA CYS A 158 -12.80 -25.27 9.39
C CYS A 158 -13.02 -23.97 10.20
N LEU A 159 -12.95 -22.80 9.56
CA LEU A 159 -13.77 -21.66 9.96
C LEU A 159 -14.26 -20.87 8.72
N PRO A 160 -15.51 -20.37 8.75
CA PRO A 160 -16.06 -19.55 7.68
C PRO A 160 -15.30 -18.21 7.58
N LYS A 161 -14.99 -17.79 6.36
CA LYS A 161 -14.48 -16.44 6.09
C LYS A 161 -15.59 -15.44 6.44
N ASN A 162 -15.32 -14.56 7.40
CA ASN A 162 -16.13 -13.39 7.68
C ASN A 162 -15.63 -12.27 6.77
N ASP A 163 -16.44 -11.88 5.77
CA ASP A 163 -16.08 -10.92 4.72
C ASP A 163 -15.97 -9.45 5.20
N ASN A 164 -15.95 -9.20 6.51
CA ASN A 164 -15.93 -7.87 7.11
C ASN A 164 -14.60 -7.50 7.80
N TYR A 165 -13.46 -7.99 7.31
CA TYR A 165 -12.15 -7.49 7.74
C TYR A 165 -11.51 -6.57 6.70
N SER A 166 -11.88 -5.29 6.81
CA SER A 166 -11.06 -4.10 6.54
C SER A 166 -10.27 -4.06 5.22
N SER A 167 -10.96 -3.59 4.18
CA SER A 167 -10.36 -3.11 2.93
C SER A 167 -9.80 -1.69 3.08
N LYS A 168 -8.67 -1.53 3.79
CA LYS A 168 -7.77 -0.37 3.62
C LYS A 168 -6.30 -0.78 3.71
N ILE A 169 -5.87 -1.57 2.73
CA ILE A 169 -4.44 -1.62 2.36
C ILE A 169 -4.39 -1.50 0.84
N PRO A 170 -3.95 -0.38 0.26
CA PRO A 170 -3.68 -0.32 -1.18
C PRO A 170 -2.35 -1.04 -1.40
N SER A 171 -2.40 -2.37 -1.36
CA SER A 171 -1.19 -3.19 -1.45
C SER A 171 -0.86 -3.45 -2.91
N PHE A 172 0.43 -3.37 -3.19
CA PHE A 172 1.18 -3.97 -4.29
C PHE A 172 0.59 -5.32 -4.79
N SER A 173 -0.13 -6.07 -3.95
CA SER A 173 -0.92 -7.26 -4.30
C SER A 173 -1.90 -7.03 -5.46
N LYS A 174 -2.54 -5.86 -5.55
CA LYS A 174 -3.51 -5.55 -6.62
C LYS A 174 -2.83 -5.33 -7.97
N LEU A 175 -1.60 -4.78 -7.94
CA LEU A 175 -0.76 -4.59 -9.12
C LEU A 175 -0.15 -5.92 -9.57
N PHE A 176 0.35 -6.73 -8.63
CA PHE A 176 0.87 -8.07 -8.91
C PHE A 176 -0.21 -8.98 -9.54
N LYS A 177 -1.45 -8.90 -9.05
CA LYS A 177 -2.61 -9.62 -9.63
C LYS A 177 -2.95 -9.17 -11.06
N TYR A 178 -2.64 -7.93 -11.42
CA TYR A 178 -2.84 -7.39 -12.77
C TYR A 178 -1.74 -7.84 -13.74
N PHE A 179 -0.49 -7.97 -13.26
CA PHE A 179 0.65 -8.39 -14.07
C PHE A 179 0.71 -9.91 -14.28
N PHE A 180 0.33 -10.72 -13.28
CA PHE A 180 0.28 -12.18 -13.37
C PHE A 180 -1.17 -12.64 -13.44
N LYS A 181 -1.83 -12.42 -14.59
CA LYS A 181 -3.17 -12.95 -14.84
C LYS A 181 -3.08 -14.42 -15.20
N GLU A 182 -2.70 -15.25 -14.24
CA GLU A 182 -2.77 -16.71 -14.37
C GLU A 182 -4.24 -17.14 -14.38
N LYS A 183 -4.57 -18.07 -15.28
CA LYS A 183 -5.94 -18.55 -15.45
C LYS A 183 -6.29 -19.47 -14.28
N GLU A 184 -6.95 -18.93 -13.27
CA GLU A 184 -7.41 -19.66 -12.09
C GLU A 184 -8.56 -20.63 -12.44
N ASN A 185 -8.47 -21.88 -11.99
CA ASN A 185 -9.54 -22.87 -12.10
C ASN A 185 -10.27 -23.02 -10.75
N ALA A 186 -11.59 -23.12 -10.79
CA ALA A 186 -12.41 -23.28 -9.57
C ALA A 186 -12.35 -24.72 -9.03
N LEU A 187 -12.10 -24.87 -7.73
CA LEU A 187 -12.15 -26.14 -7.00
C LEU A 187 -13.60 -26.45 -6.59
N ILE A 188 -14.32 -27.09 -7.50
CA ILE A 188 -15.73 -27.46 -7.30
C ILE A 188 -15.81 -28.91 -6.82
N CYS A 189 -16.53 -29.15 -5.72
CA CYS A 189 -16.69 -30.50 -5.20
C CYS A 189 -17.55 -31.37 -6.14
N LYS A 190 -17.08 -32.57 -6.48
CA LYS A 190 -17.83 -33.52 -7.32
C LYS A 190 -19.11 -34.09 -6.67
N HIS A 191 -19.19 -34.04 -5.34
CA HIS A 191 -20.31 -34.64 -4.59
C HIS A 191 -21.42 -33.65 -4.25
N CYS A 192 -21.10 -32.39 -3.95
CA CYS A 192 -22.08 -31.38 -3.54
C CYS A 192 -22.02 -30.08 -4.34
N ARG A 193 -21.11 -29.99 -5.32
CA ARG A 193 -20.88 -28.80 -6.18
C ARG A 193 -20.51 -27.52 -5.43
N TYR A 194 -20.15 -27.62 -4.15
CA TYR A 194 -19.70 -26.47 -3.37
C TYR A 194 -18.33 -25.98 -3.83
N HIS A 195 -18.15 -24.66 -3.84
CA HIS A 195 -16.91 -24.00 -4.22
C HIS A 195 -15.92 -23.96 -3.04
N ASN A 196 -14.74 -24.55 -3.21
CA ASN A 196 -13.73 -24.68 -2.16
C ASN A 196 -12.55 -23.72 -2.34
N GLY A 197 -12.63 -22.82 -3.32
CA GLY A 197 -11.57 -21.86 -3.65
C GLY A 197 -11.10 -21.99 -5.10
N MET A 198 -10.01 -21.31 -5.40
CA MET A 198 -9.39 -21.27 -6.73
C MET A 198 -8.01 -21.89 -6.67
N ALA A 199 -7.60 -22.52 -7.77
CA ALA A 199 -6.29 -23.11 -7.97
C ALA A 199 -5.65 -22.56 -9.24
N LEU A 200 -4.32 -22.49 -9.27
CA LEU A 200 -3.58 -22.14 -10.47
C LEU A 200 -3.78 -23.20 -11.56
N LYS A 201 -3.68 -22.81 -12.83
CA LYS A 201 -3.89 -23.72 -13.96
C LYS A 201 -2.94 -24.92 -13.92
N GLU A 202 -1.71 -24.67 -13.51
CA GLU A 202 -0.61 -25.64 -13.49
C GLU A 202 -0.81 -26.68 -12.38
N ASP A 203 -1.33 -26.26 -11.24
CA ASP A 203 -1.55 -27.12 -10.07
C ASP A 203 -2.91 -27.83 -10.11
N TYR A 204 -3.89 -27.30 -10.85
CA TYR A 204 -5.26 -27.83 -10.89
C TYR A 204 -5.38 -29.35 -11.15
N PRO A 205 -4.57 -29.96 -12.05
CA PRO A 205 -4.60 -31.41 -12.26
C PRO A 205 -4.06 -32.22 -11.07
N TYR A 206 -3.24 -31.62 -10.22
CA TYR A 206 -2.52 -32.32 -9.14
C TYR A 206 -3.11 -32.07 -7.75
N ILE A 207 -4.03 -31.10 -7.63
CA ILE A 207 -4.66 -30.74 -6.35
C ILE A 207 -5.77 -31.72 -6.01
N SER A 208 -5.62 -32.39 -4.87
CA SER A 208 -6.72 -33.08 -4.18
C SER A 208 -7.16 -32.28 -2.94
N PHE A 209 -8.46 -32.29 -2.63
CA PHE A 209 -8.99 -31.51 -1.51
C PHE A 209 -10.19 -32.19 -0.85
N ARG A 210 -10.38 -31.97 0.46
CA ARG A 210 -11.64 -32.30 1.14
C ARG A 210 -12.60 -31.12 1.05
N CYS A 211 -13.84 -31.38 0.65
CA CYS A 211 -14.83 -30.33 0.52
C CYS A 211 -15.19 -29.76 1.90
N CYS A 212 -15.10 -28.45 2.10
CA CYS A 212 -15.46 -27.80 3.37
C CYS A 212 -16.95 -27.91 3.72
N ARG A 213 -17.82 -28.08 2.71
CA ARG A 213 -19.26 -28.26 2.93
C ARG A 213 -19.68 -29.68 3.29
N CYS A 214 -19.21 -30.70 2.56
CA CYS A 214 -19.67 -32.09 2.74
C CYS A 214 -18.58 -33.04 3.25
N LEU A 215 -17.37 -32.55 3.50
CA LEU A 215 -16.20 -33.27 4.03
C LEU A 215 -15.71 -34.47 3.19
N LYS A 216 -16.37 -34.76 2.06
CA LYS A 216 -15.95 -35.78 1.10
C LYS A 216 -14.65 -35.37 0.41
N PHE A 217 -13.78 -36.35 0.23
CA PHE A 217 -12.51 -36.18 -0.48
C PHE A 217 -12.73 -36.10 -1.99
N ASN A 218 -12.13 -35.10 -2.62
CA ASN A 218 -12.09 -34.90 -4.06
C ASN A 218 -10.66 -35.19 -4.52
N PRO A 219 -10.42 -36.28 -5.26
CA PRO A 219 -9.10 -36.59 -5.79
C PRO A 219 -8.69 -35.59 -6.87
N ALA A 220 -7.39 -35.53 -7.14
CA ALA A 220 -6.83 -34.72 -8.21
C ALA A 220 -7.30 -35.21 -9.59
N LYS A 221 -7.42 -34.32 -10.57
CA LYS A 221 -7.84 -34.70 -11.92
C LYS A 221 -6.69 -35.36 -12.68
N THR A 222 -6.78 -36.66 -12.92
CA THR A 222 -5.93 -37.33 -13.91
C THR A 222 -6.13 -36.66 -15.28
N LYS A 223 -5.06 -36.55 -16.09
CA LYS A 223 -5.02 -35.75 -17.33
C LYS A 223 -6.00 -36.22 -18.44
N GLU A 224 -6.90 -37.15 -18.17
CA GLU A 224 -7.70 -37.87 -19.17
C GLU A 224 -9.24 -37.76 -18.97
N ASP A 225 -9.74 -36.89 -18.09
CA ASP A 225 -11.19 -36.63 -17.90
C ASP A 225 -11.63 -35.20 -18.28
#